data_AF-A0A6I0JN51-F1
#
_entry.id   AF-A0A6I0JN51-F1
#
_cell.length_a   1.000
_cell.length_b   1.000
_cell.length_c   1.000
_cell.angle_alpha   90.00
_cell.angle_beta   90.00
_cell.angle_gamma   90.00
#
_symmetry.space_group_name_H-M   'P 1'
#
loop_
_entity.id
_entity.type
_entity.pdbx_description
1 polymer ?
#
loop_
_entity_poly.entity_id
_entity_poly.type
_entity_poly.pdbx_seq_one_letter_code
_entity_poly.pdbx_strand_id
1 'polypeptide(L)'
;FLSDREAYLVRCTVSDFKVERRIPFSMFGNLPIEGLARIVYDRRNDCSYLCLNNSFARIAADSTGLYKSRQKPSLWVSGFSASDEQTGERIQLPVSGTDEIASAFNNISISLAYPVYNDFALNVRYRLEGLSASGKWTEGLPDLQKEFTRLPFGSYCFRAEVYDENGVISSVDLPFRILRPWYLSYPAVAVYALSGIALLLVLLYGVYVYTKKKKDAVIERQRARHEAEIEQQEKKIMELEKEQLEADLRFKSKELSGVVMTNIAHQEFLNSLKEELQQQKLSGQYTRKNLDKLLSMINQNMVSDEENWNMFQSNFDRIHENFFRNLKEKFPDLTSGDLRLCALLRLNLPTKEIAKLMNISVRGVDAARYRLRKKLGLPPESSLTDFMIAFK
;
A
#
# COMPACT_ATOMS: atom_id res chain seq x y z
N PHE A 1 -58.93 66.48 31.86
CA PHE A 1 -58.12 66.07 33.02
C PHE A 1 -56.72 66.67 32.90
N LEU A 2 -56.02 66.90 34.01
CA LEU A 2 -54.66 67.46 34.04
C LEU A 2 -53.74 66.48 34.79
N SER A 3 -52.55 66.21 34.26
CA SER A 3 -51.43 65.63 35.00
C SER A 3 -50.32 66.68 35.17
N ASP A 4 -49.21 66.29 35.79
CA ASP A 4 -48.05 67.17 36.02
C ASP A 4 -47.38 67.62 34.72
N ARG A 5 -47.58 66.90 33.61
CA ARG A 5 -46.89 67.16 32.33
C ARG A 5 -47.82 67.36 31.14
N GLU A 6 -49.09 66.98 31.25
CA GLU A 6 -50.01 66.95 30.11
C GLU A 6 -51.44 67.34 30.52
N ALA A 7 -52.19 67.88 29.56
CA ALA A 7 -53.64 67.98 29.61
C ALA A 7 -54.29 66.89 28.75
N TYR A 8 -55.30 66.20 29.29
CA TYR A 8 -56.07 65.17 28.61
C TYR A 8 -57.48 65.67 28.28
N LEU A 9 -57.84 65.61 27.01
CA LEU A 9 -59.24 65.66 26.57
C LEU A 9 -59.79 64.24 26.63
N VAL A 10 -60.83 64.02 27.41
CA VAL A 10 -61.40 62.69 27.66
C VAL A 10 -62.88 62.72 27.33
N ARG A 11 -63.30 61.83 26.42
CA ARG A 11 -64.70 61.54 26.21
C ARG A 11 -65.14 60.56 27.30
N CYS A 12 -66.08 61.01 28.13
CA CYS A 12 -66.70 60.17 29.14
C CYS A 12 -68.05 59.68 28.61
N THR A 13 -68.19 58.37 28.41
CA THR A 13 -69.49 57.70 28.41
C THR A 13 -69.75 57.18 29.83
N VAL A 14 -71.00 56.80 30.13
CA VAL A 14 -71.49 56.48 31.49
C VAL A 14 -70.61 55.46 32.24
N SER A 15 -69.84 54.62 31.53
CA SER A 15 -68.96 53.60 32.11
C SER A 15 -67.53 53.57 31.53
N ASP A 16 -67.21 54.38 30.52
CA ASP A 16 -65.91 54.35 29.84
C ASP A 16 -65.31 55.74 29.69
N PHE A 17 -64.04 55.87 30.04
CA PHE A 17 -63.23 57.07 29.84
C PHE A 17 -62.27 56.82 28.69
N LYS A 18 -62.54 57.42 27.52
CA LYS A 18 -61.61 57.35 26.38
C LYS A 18 -60.87 58.67 26.25
N VAL A 19 -59.55 58.62 26.39
CA VAL A 19 -58.68 59.77 26.09
C VAL A 19 -58.75 60.03 24.59
N GLU A 20 -59.24 61.20 24.20
CA GLU A 20 -59.29 61.62 22.80
C GLU A 20 -58.05 62.39 22.39
N ARG A 21 -57.44 63.12 23.34
CA ARG A 21 -56.27 63.95 23.04
C ARG A 21 -55.39 64.12 24.26
N ARG A 22 -54.09 64.11 24.00
CA ARG A 22 -53.04 64.52 24.94
C ARG A 22 -52.41 65.80 24.42
N ILE A 23 -52.27 66.77 25.31
CA ILE A 23 -51.67 68.05 25.01
C ILE A 23 -50.52 68.22 26.03
N PRO A 24 -49.28 67.91 25.65
CA PRO A 24 -48.15 68.06 26.55
C PRO A 24 -47.89 69.55 26.81
N PHE A 25 -47.58 69.89 28.06
CA PHE A 25 -47.32 71.28 28.42
C PHE A 25 -46.07 71.86 27.75
N SER A 26 -45.16 71.01 27.28
CA SER A 26 -43.99 71.42 26.49
C SER A 26 -44.36 72.20 25.22
N MET A 27 -45.56 71.98 24.66
CA MET A 27 -46.04 72.74 23.49
C MET A 27 -46.21 74.24 23.75
N PHE A 28 -46.40 74.65 25.01
CA PHE A 28 -46.77 76.03 25.33
C PHE A 28 -45.59 76.89 25.82
N GLY A 29 -44.37 76.36 25.83
CA GLY A 29 -43.15 77.06 26.27
C GLY A 29 -43.06 77.30 27.78
N ASN A 30 -44.20 77.43 28.48
CA ASN A 30 -44.30 77.58 29.93
C ASN A 30 -45.10 76.43 30.53
N LEU A 31 -44.60 75.84 31.62
CA LEU A 31 -45.32 74.85 32.41
C LEU A 31 -46.38 75.53 33.29
N PRO A 32 -47.52 74.88 33.59
CA PRO A 32 -48.41 75.31 34.66
C PRO A 32 -47.68 75.33 36.01
N ILE A 33 -48.13 76.19 36.92
CA ILE A 33 -47.65 76.14 38.30
C ILE A 33 -48.25 74.89 38.97
N GLU A 34 -47.38 74.08 39.57
CA GLU A 34 -47.76 72.85 40.25
C GLU A 34 -48.86 73.10 41.29
N GLY A 35 -49.92 72.28 41.28
CA GLY A 35 -51.10 72.45 42.13
C GLY A 35 -52.05 73.61 41.79
N LEU A 36 -51.66 74.52 40.90
CA LEU A 36 -52.48 75.66 40.46
C LEU A 36 -52.95 75.57 39.00
N ALA A 37 -52.54 74.52 38.29
CA ALA A 37 -53.02 74.23 36.95
C ALA A 37 -54.55 74.08 36.95
N ARG A 38 -55.24 74.94 36.19
CA ARG A 38 -56.68 74.86 35.96
C ARG A 38 -56.99 74.89 34.48
N ILE A 39 -57.95 74.06 34.10
CA ILE A 39 -58.59 74.10 32.78
C ILE A 39 -60.06 74.44 32.95
N VAL A 40 -60.52 75.45 32.22
CA VAL A 40 -61.91 75.92 32.25
C VAL A 40 -62.49 75.78 30.84
N TYR A 41 -63.59 75.06 30.72
CA TYR A 41 -64.31 74.95 29.45
C TYR A 41 -65.35 76.08 29.35
N ASP A 42 -65.19 76.92 28.33
CA ASP A 42 -66.17 77.93 27.96
C ASP A 42 -67.14 77.36 26.93
N ARG A 43 -68.35 77.03 27.40
CA ARG A 43 -69.42 76.47 26.58
C ARG A 43 -69.96 77.46 25.53
N ARG A 44 -69.77 78.77 25.70
CA ARG A 44 -70.28 79.78 24.75
C ARG A 44 -69.40 79.89 23.52
N ASN A 45 -68.09 79.81 23.73
CA ASN A 45 -67.08 79.96 22.67
C ASN A 45 -66.49 78.63 22.20
N ASP A 46 -67.02 77.52 22.72
CA ASP A 46 -66.58 76.14 22.45
C ASP A 46 -65.05 75.98 22.52
N CYS A 47 -64.46 76.52 23.59
CA CYS A 47 -63.02 76.48 23.81
C CYS A 47 -62.68 76.23 25.27
N SER A 48 -61.53 75.61 25.50
CA SER A 48 -60.96 75.38 26.82
C SER A 48 -59.81 76.35 27.05
N TYR A 49 -59.76 76.97 28.22
CA TYR A 49 -58.66 77.81 28.65
C TYR A 49 -57.82 77.06 29.67
N LEU A 50 -56.54 76.89 29.37
CA LEU A 50 -55.55 76.28 30.26
C LEU A 50 -54.70 77.40 30.88
N CYS A 51 -54.67 77.48 32.20
CA CYS A 51 -53.81 78.41 32.92
C CYS A 51 -52.38 77.87 32.99
N LEU A 52 -51.42 78.69 32.54
CA LEU A 52 -49.99 78.41 32.51
C LEU A 52 -49.26 79.42 33.42
N ASN A 53 -47.97 79.21 33.69
CA ASN A 53 -47.18 80.21 34.41
C ASN A 53 -47.07 81.50 33.57
N ASN A 54 -47.61 82.61 34.10
CA ASN A 54 -47.68 83.93 33.47
C ASN A 54 -48.39 84.00 32.11
N SER A 55 -49.20 82.99 31.75
CA SER A 55 -49.98 83.01 30.51
C SER A 55 -51.21 82.10 30.59
N PHE A 56 -52.05 82.13 29.56
CA PHE A 56 -53.12 81.17 29.40
C PHE A 56 -53.16 80.70 27.95
N ALA A 57 -53.37 79.40 27.74
CA ALA A 57 -53.55 78.81 26.42
C ALA A 57 -55.04 78.66 26.13
N ARG A 58 -55.47 79.11 24.95
CA ARG A 58 -56.83 78.86 24.44
C ARG A 58 -56.82 77.68 23.49
N ILE A 59 -57.55 76.63 23.83
CA ILE A 59 -57.67 75.38 23.09
C ILE A 59 -59.08 75.32 22.50
N ALA A 60 -59.23 75.55 21.20
CA ALA A 60 -60.52 75.40 20.53
C ALA A 60 -60.96 73.91 20.53
N ALA A 61 -62.25 73.65 20.79
CA ALA A 61 -62.80 72.28 20.79
C ALA A 61 -62.67 71.61 19.42
N ASP A 62 -62.91 72.36 18.33
CA ASP A 62 -62.62 71.92 16.96
C ASP A 62 -61.22 72.41 16.51
N SER A 63 -60.19 71.90 17.16
CA SER A 63 -58.80 72.01 16.68
C SER A 63 -58.41 70.84 15.77
N THR A 64 -59.40 70.05 15.32
CA THR A 64 -59.23 68.99 14.32
C THR A 64 -58.93 69.53 12.91
N GLY A 65 -59.19 70.82 12.65
CA GLY A 65 -58.90 71.46 11.36
C GLY A 65 -57.52 72.10 11.22
N LEU A 66 -56.86 72.52 12.31
CA LEU A 66 -55.70 73.42 12.24
C LEU A 66 -54.37 72.72 11.88
N TYR A 67 -54.25 71.40 12.11
CA TYR A 67 -53.03 70.63 11.82
C TYR A 67 -53.33 69.20 11.34
N LYS A 68 -54.34 69.01 10.50
CA LYS A 68 -54.39 67.80 9.68
C LYS A 68 -53.42 68.00 8.52
N SER A 69 -52.17 67.58 8.68
CA SER A 69 -51.33 67.30 7.52
C SER A 69 -52.16 66.44 6.57
N ARG A 70 -52.38 66.91 5.34
CA ARG A 70 -53.12 66.15 4.31
C ARG A 70 -52.44 64.82 4.00
N GLN A 71 -51.15 64.70 4.28
CA GLN A 71 -50.38 63.49 4.13
C GLN A 71 -50.24 62.79 5.48
N LYS A 72 -50.73 61.55 5.53
CA LYS A 72 -50.40 60.64 6.63
C LYS A 72 -48.91 60.30 6.51
N PRO A 73 -48.09 60.54 7.54
CA PRO A 73 -46.70 60.13 7.51
C PRO A 73 -46.61 58.60 7.35
N SER A 74 -45.84 58.15 6.37
CA SER A 74 -45.51 56.75 6.19
C SER A 74 -44.12 56.46 6.79
N LEU A 75 -43.92 55.25 7.31
CA LEU A 75 -42.62 54.72 7.65
C LEU A 75 -41.96 54.19 6.38
N TRP A 76 -40.70 54.54 6.13
CA TRP A 76 -39.92 53.95 5.04
C TRP A 76 -38.49 53.64 5.48
N VAL A 77 -37.83 52.76 4.73
CA VAL A 77 -36.41 52.46 4.88
C VAL A 77 -35.61 53.56 4.19
N SER A 78 -34.80 54.29 4.96
CA SER A 78 -33.95 55.39 4.46
C SER A 78 -32.57 54.91 4.02
N GLY A 79 -32.08 53.81 4.61
CA GLY A 79 -30.78 53.24 4.30
C GLY A 79 -30.78 51.73 4.48
N PHE A 80 -30.10 51.03 3.58
CA PHE A 80 -29.92 49.59 3.65
C PHE A 80 -28.49 49.27 3.21
N SER A 81 -27.70 48.70 4.12
CA SER A 81 -26.31 48.38 3.85
C SER A 81 -25.92 47.03 4.42
N ALA A 82 -24.94 46.41 3.79
CA ALA A 82 -24.35 45.16 4.23
C ALA A 82 -22.84 45.31 4.36
N SER A 83 -22.24 44.62 5.32
CA SER A 83 -20.81 44.70 5.60
C SER A 83 -20.19 43.32 5.80
N ASP A 84 -18.94 43.20 5.39
CA ASP A 84 -18.12 42.01 5.59
C ASP A 84 -17.22 42.22 6.81
N GLU A 85 -17.30 41.30 7.78
CA GLU A 85 -16.53 41.33 9.03
C GLU A 85 -15.02 41.11 8.79
N GLN A 86 -14.64 40.37 7.74
CA GLN A 86 -13.24 40.02 7.47
C GLN A 86 -12.49 41.12 6.72
N THR A 87 -13.14 41.73 5.73
CA THR A 87 -12.53 42.76 4.88
C THR A 87 -12.83 44.18 5.37
N GLY A 88 -13.87 44.35 6.20
CA GLY A 88 -14.38 45.66 6.63
C GLY A 88 -15.12 46.42 5.51
N GLU A 89 -15.29 45.81 4.33
CA GLU A 89 -15.97 46.41 3.19
C GLU A 89 -17.46 46.59 3.49
N ARG A 90 -18.02 47.73 3.06
CA ARG A 90 -19.44 48.05 3.22
C ARG A 90 -20.06 48.35 1.86
N ILE A 91 -21.16 47.67 1.55
CA ILE A 91 -21.94 47.88 0.33
C ILE A 91 -23.29 48.49 0.67
N GLN A 92 -23.69 49.49 -0.10
CA GLN A 92 -25.04 50.07 -0.05
C GLN A 92 -25.95 49.25 -0.97
N LEU A 93 -27.09 48.84 -0.44
CA LEU A 93 -28.06 48.00 -1.12
C LEU A 93 -29.31 48.82 -1.47
N PRO A 94 -29.97 48.54 -2.59
CA PRO A 94 -31.18 49.24 -2.95
C PRO A 94 -32.33 48.86 -2.00
N VAL A 95 -33.23 49.81 -1.75
CA VAL A 95 -34.36 49.64 -0.83
C VAL A 95 -35.52 48.85 -1.46
N SER A 96 -35.35 48.36 -2.69
CA SER A 96 -36.38 47.72 -3.50
C SER A 96 -36.74 46.28 -3.07
N GLY A 97 -36.00 45.69 -2.14
CA GLY A 97 -36.51 44.55 -1.35
C GLY A 97 -36.42 43.16 -1.99
N THR A 98 -35.52 42.93 -2.95
CA THR A 98 -35.31 41.58 -3.53
C THR A 98 -33.84 41.24 -3.77
N ASP A 99 -32.93 41.88 -3.05
CA ASP A 99 -31.50 41.71 -3.33
C ASP A 99 -30.95 40.41 -2.79
N GLU A 100 -30.12 39.77 -3.62
CA GLU A 100 -29.30 38.63 -3.26
C GLU A 100 -27.94 39.13 -2.77
N ILE A 101 -27.72 39.00 -1.47
CA ILE A 101 -26.52 39.46 -0.76
C ILE A 101 -25.56 38.29 -0.68
N ALA A 102 -24.30 38.48 -1.08
CA ALA A 102 -23.29 37.44 -0.96
C ALA A 102 -23.04 37.09 0.52
N SER A 103 -22.74 35.82 0.81
CA SER A 103 -22.63 35.31 2.19
C SER A 103 -21.55 36.02 3.04
N ALA A 104 -20.58 36.67 2.40
CA ALA A 104 -19.54 37.45 3.07
C ALA A 104 -20.12 38.70 3.75
N PHE A 105 -21.14 39.32 3.14
CA PHE A 105 -21.80 40.53 3.65
C PHE A 105 -22.98 40.17 4.57
N ASN A 106 -22.70 39.47 5.67
CA ASN A 106 -23.72 38.95 6.59
C ASN A 106 -24.07 39.89 7.76
N ASN A 107 -23.44 41.06 7.84
CA ASN A 107 -23.76 42.09 8.81
C ASN A 107 -24.62 43.16 8.13
N ILE A 108 -25.89 43.23 8.50
CA ILE A 108 -26.91 44.06 7.85
C ILE A 108 -27.27 45.25 8.74
N SER A 109 -27.25 46.45 8.16
CA SER A 109 -27.69 47.68 8.83
C SER A 109 -28.85 48.31 8.06
N ILE A 110 -29.97 48.52 8.75
CA ILE A 110 -31.21 49.08 8.21
C ILE A 110 -31.53 50.36 8.98
N SER A 111 -31.64 51.46 8.26
CA SER A 111 -32.08 52.75 8.79
C SER A 111 -33.50 53.04 8.32
N LEU A 112 -34.34 53.48 9.24
CA LEU A 112 -35.72 53.89 9.01
C LEU A 112 -35.83 55.41 9.08
N ALA A 113 -36.84 55.95 8.41
CA ALA A 113 -37.23 57.34 8.55
C ALA A 113 -38.75 57.43 8.73
N TYR A 114 -39.15 58.25 9.68
CA TYR A 114 -40.54 58.58 9.94
C TYR A 114 -40.65 60.10 10.19
N PRO A 115 -41.36 60.86 9.34
CA PRO A 115 -41.32 62.31 9.35
C PRO A 115 -42.27 62.84 10.44
N VAL A 116 -41.77 62.87 11.68
CA VAL A 116 -42.45 63.52 12.81
C VAL A 116 -41.55 64.62 13.34
N TYR A 117 -42.04 65.85 13.22
CA TYR A 117 -41.34 67.07 13.62
C TYR A 117 -41.75 67.56 15.03
N ASN A 118 -42.56 66.78 15.74
CA ASN A 118 -43.08 67.10 17.07
C ASN A 118 -42.41 66.20 18.11
N ASP A 119 -42.21 66.69 19.34
CA ASP A 119 -41.60 65.97 20.49
C ASP A 119 -42.42 64.78 21.04
N PHE A 120 -43.28 64.16 20.22
CA PHE A 120 -44.02 62.98 20.64
C PHE A 120 -43.10 61.75 20.68
N ALA A 121 -43.16 60.99 21.78
CA ALA A 121 -42.49 59.71 21.88
C ALA A 121 -43.03 58.74 20.83
N LEU A 122 -42.16 58.32 19.91
CA LEU A 122 -42.48 57.37 18.85
C LEU A 122 -42.36 55.93 19.38
N ASN A 123 -43.48 55.21 19.42
CA ASN A 123 -43.46 53.79 19.71
C ASN A 123 -43.21 53.02 18.41
N VAL A 124 -41.99 52.51 18.27
CA VAL A 124 -41.56 51.71 17.12
C VAL A 124 -41.28 50.29 17.59
N ARG A 125 -41.77 49.31 16.83
CA ARG A 125 -41.42 47.90 17.01
C ARG A 125 -40.93 47.32 15.70
N TYR A 126 -40.07 46.31 15.78
CA TYR A 126 -39.55 45.62 14.61
C TYR A 126 -39.49 44.10 14.84
N ARG A 127 -39.43 43.34 13.75
CA ARG A 127 -39.14 41.91 13.76
C ARG A 127 -38.42 41.49 12.49
N LEU A 128 -37.65 40.41 12.59
CA LEU A 128 -36.98 39.79 11.46
C LEU A 128 -37.55 38.39 11.27
N GLU A 129 -38.32 38.20 10.20
CA GLU A 129 -38.81 36.88 9.80
C GLU A 129 -37.69 36.14 9.05
N GLY A 130 -37.55 34.82 9.29
CA GLY A 130 -36.50 33.99 8.69
C GLY A 130 -35.45 33.47 9.68
N LEU A 131 -35.35 34.06 10.88
CA LEU A 131 -34.50 33.54 11.96
C LEU A 131 -35.34 32.61 12.86
N SER A 132 -34.97 31.33 12.97
CA SER A 132 -35.77 30.24 13.56
C SER A 132 -36.22 30.40 15.03
N ALA A 133 -35.85 31.48 15.72
CA ALA A 133 -36.15 31.68 17.15
C ALA A 133 -36.80 33.04 17.51
N SER A 134 -37.05 33.95 16.55
CA SER A 134 -37.40 35.34 16.89
C SER A 134 -38.49 35.97 16.02
N GLY A 135 -39.60 35.26 15.78
CA GLY A 135 -40.80 35.88 15.20
C GLY A 135 -41.51 36.88 16.15
N LYS A 136 -40.97 37.09 17.36
CA LYS A 136 -41.49 38.03 18.36
C LYS A 136 -41.13 39.46 17.97
N TRP A 137 -42.09 40.36 18.13
CA TRP A 137 -41.85 41.79 18.03
C TRP A 137 -40.89 42.24 19.12
N THR A 138 -39.88 43.02 18.74
CA THR A 138 -39.01 43.74 19.68
C THR A 138 -39.46 45.18 19.72
N GLU A 139 -39.68 45.69 20.92
CA GLU A 139 -40.10 47.08 21.16
C GLU A 139 -38.88 47.99 21.33
N GLY A 140 -38.96 49.20 20.79
CA GLY A 140 -37.93 50.22 20.94
C GLY A 140 -36.96 50.27 19.76
N LEU A 141 -36.87 51.45 19.15
CA LEU A 141 -35.89 51.79 18.14
C LEU A 141 -35.56 53.29 18.20
N PRO A 142 -34.82 53.74 19.23
CA PRO A 142 -34.65 55.18 19.52
C PRO A 142 -34.00 55.96 18.37
N ASP A 143 -33.02 55.35 17.69
CA ASP A 143 -32.30 55.98 16.58
C ASP A 143 -32.88 55.63 15.20
N LEU A 144 -34.05 54.98 15.15
CA LEU A 144 -34.66 54.44 13.94
C LEU A 144 -33.72 53.53 13.11
N GLN A 145 -32.63 53.04 13.70
CA GLN A 145 -31.63 52.20 13.04
C GLN A 145 -31.51 50.85 13.74
N LYS A 146 -31.45 49.77 12.95
CA LYS A 146 -31.24 48.42 13.44
C LYS A 146 -30.09 47.73 12.72
N GLU A 147 -29.19 47.14 13.51
CA GLU A 147 -28.09 46.33 13.02
C GLU A 147 -28.28 44.85 13.41
N PHE A 148 -28.05 43.97 12.44
CA PHE A 148 -28.04 42.53 12.58
C PHE A 148 -26.66 42.01 12.23
N THR A 149 -26.03 41.27 13.15
CA THR A 149 -24.70 40.70 12.94
C THR A 149 -24.78 39.21 12.63
N ARG A 150 -23.92 38.76 11.72
CA ARG A 150 -23.71 37.34 11.35
C ARG A 150 -24.98 36.58 11.03
N LEU A 151 -25.83 37.15 10.17
CA LEU A 151 -27.02 36.44 9.73
C LEU A 151 -26.64 35.22 8.87
N PRO A 152 -27.21 34.04 9.16
CA PRO A 152 -26.96 32.85 8.34
C PRO A 152 -27.53 33.01 6.93
N PHE A 153 -27.10 32.16 5.99
CA PHE A 153 -27.70 32.14 4.66
C PHE A 153 -29.19 31.78 4.75
N GLY A 154 -30.03 32.47 3.97
CA GLY A 154 -31.47 32.35 4.11
C GLY A 154 -32.23 33.50 3.49
N SER A 155 -33.55 33.36 3.46
CA SER A 155 -34.47 34.41 3.06
C SER A 155 -35.02 35.07 4.31
N TYR A 156 -34.92 36.40 4.37
CA TYR A 156 -35.36 37.20 5.49
C TYR A 156 -36.35 38.26 5.06
N CYS A 157 -37.23 38.66 5.98
CA CYS A 157 -38.11 39.81 5.80
C CYS A 157 -38.05 40.65 7.08
N PHE A 158 -37.46 41.83 6.98
CA PHE A 158 -37.47 42.81 8.05
C PHE A 158 -38.78 43.58 8.02
N ARG A 159 -39.49 43.61 9.15
CA ARG A 159 -40.73 44.39 9.30
C ARG A 159 -40.59 45.37 10.44
N ALA A 160 -40.96 46.62 10.21
CA ALA A 160 -41.03 47.64 11.25
C ALA A 160 -42.38 48.34 11.23
N GLU A 161 -42.88 48.66 12.42
CA GLU A 161 -44.20 49.27 12.61
C GLU A 161 -44.08 50.43 13.61
N VAL A 162 -44.68 51.56 13.24
CA VAL A 162 -45.00 52.65 14.18
C VAL A 162 -46.41 52.42 14.67
N TYR A 163 -46.60 52.37 15.99
CA TYR A 163 -47.90 52.13 16.60
C TYR A 163 -48.20 53.15 17.70
N ASP A 164 -49.48 53.28 18.00
CA ASP A 164 -50.00 54.10 19.09
C ASP A 164 -51.06 53.28 19.85
N GLU A 165 -51.67 53.85 20.89
CA GLU A 165 -52.75 53.22 21.68
C GLU A 165 -53.95 52.81 20.83
N ASN A 166 -54.13 53.43 19.66
CA ASN A 166 -55.19 53.14 18.70
C ASN A 166 -54.82 52.06 17.65
N GLY A 167 -53.61 51.50 17.69
CA GLY A 167 -53.12 50.49 16.75
C GLY A 167 -51.94 50.94 15.88
N VAL A 168 -51.67 50.20 14.80
CA VAL A 168 -50.55 50.45 13.88
C VAL A 168 -50.85 51.65 12.98
N ILE A 169 -49.96 52.64 12.98
CA ILE A 169 -50.06 53.85 12.15
C ILE A 169 -49.45 53.62 10.77
N SER A 170 -48.28 53.00 10.71
CA SER A 170 -47.57 52.70 9.47
C SER A 170 -46.64 51.50 9.65
N SER A 171 -46.50 50.71 8.60
CA SER A 171 -45.66 49.51 8.54
C SER A 171 -44.80 49.52 7.29
N VAL A 172 -43.57 49.02 7.39
CA VAL A 172 -42.66 48.83 6.26
C VAL A 172 -42.07 47.42 6.29
N ASP A 173 -42.05 46.77 5.13
CA ASP A 173 -41.51 45.43 4.93
C ASP A 173 -40.35 45.50 3.94
N LEU A 174 -39.20 44.91 4.30
CA LEU A 174 -38.01 44.83 3.48
C LEU A 174 -37.55 43.36 3.37
N PRO A 175 -37.89 42.66 2.28
CA PRO A 175 -37.35 41.34 2.00
C PRO A 175 -35.90 41.42 1.53
N PHE A 176 -35.07 40.46 1.94
CA PHE A 176 -33.70 40.30 1.44
C PHE A 176 -33.25 38.84 1.57
N ARG A 177 -32.26 38.43 0.79
CA ARG A 177 -31.75 37.05 0.81
C ARG A 177 -30.25 37.01 0.92
N ILE A 178 -29.74 36.24 1.88
CA ILE A 178 -28.31 35.96 2.00
C ILE A 178 -28.00 34.65 1.29
N LEU A 179 -27.12 34.71 0.28
CA LEU A 179 -26.71 33.57 -0.53
C LEU A 179 -25.92 32.54 0.29
N ARG A 180 -25.93 31.29 -0.19
CA ARG A 180 -25.14 30.21 0.42
C ARG A 180 -23.65 30.48 0.23
N PRO A 181 -22.80 30.20 1.23
CA PRO A 181 -21.36 30.27 1.07
C PRO A 181 -20.86 29.39 -0.08
N TRP A 182 -19.80 29.84 -0.76
CA TRP A 182 -19.27 29.15 -1.96
C TRP A 182 -18.86 27.70 -1.70
N TYR A 183 -18.33 27.38 -0.52
CA TYR A 183 -17.91 26.02 -0.14
C TYR A 183 -19.09 25.07 0.14
N LEU A 184 -20.30 25.60 0.32
CA LEU A 184 -21.56 24.85 0.46
C LEU A 184 -22.36 24.82 -0.85
N SER A 185 -21.81 25.36 -1.93
CA SER A 185 -22.45 25.35 -3.25
C SER A 185 -22.48 23.93 -3.83
N TYR A 186 -23.48 23.63 -4.67
CA TYR A 186 -23.58 22.35 -5.38
C TYR A 186 -22.29 21.93 -6.14
N PRO A 187 -21.59 22.82 -6.88
CA PRO A 187 -20.33 22.43 -7.50
C PRO A 187 -19.22 22.13 -6.48
N ALA A 188 -19.16 22.85 -5.35
CA ALA A 188 -18.19 22.53 -4.29
C ALA A 188 -18.44 21.14 -3.68
N VAL A 189 -19.71 20.79 -3.42
CA VAL A 189 -20.09 19.45 -2.95
C VAL A 189 -19.69 18.37 -3.97
N ALA A 190 -19.88 18.62 -5.26
CA ALA A 190 -19.45 17.70 -6.31
C ALA A 190 -17.92 17.52 -6.33
N VAL A 191 -17.15 18.59 -6.16
CA VAL A 191 -15.68 18.53 -6.07
C VAL A 191 -15.23 17.72 -4.85
N TYR A 192 -15.87 17.88 -3.69
CA TYR A 192 -15.56 17.08 -2.51
C TYR A 192 -15.90 15.60 -2.70
N ALA A 193 -17.01 15.28 -3.36
CA ALA A 193 -17.35 13.90 -3.68
C ALA A 193 -16.32 13.27 -4.63
N LEU A 194 -15.91 14.00 -5.68
CA LEU A 194 -14.90 13.54 -6.63
C LEU A 194 -13.51 13.36 -5.99
N SER A 195 -13.09 14.28 -5.13
CA SER A 195 -11.81 14.14 -4.42
C SER A 195 -11.83 12.96 -3.45
N GLY A 196 -12.96 12.71 -2.78
CA GLY A 196 -13.17 11.52 -1.95
C GLY A 196 -13.08 10.22 -2.75
N ILE A 197 -13.71 10.15 -3.92
CA ILE A 197 -13.64 8.98 -4.83
C ILE A 197 -12.20 8.77 -5.32
N ALA A 198 -11.51 9.83 -5.73
CA ALA A 198 -10.13 9.75 -6.19
C ALA A 198 -9.19 9.22 -5.08
N LEU A 199 -9.35 9.72 -3.85
CA LEU A 199 -8.58 9.25 -2.69
C LEU A 199 -8.85 7.76 -2.39
N LEU A 200 -10.11 7.33 -2.50
CA LEU A 200 -10.48 5.93 -2.35
C LEU A 200 -9.86 5.06 -3.43
N LEU A 201 -9.85 5.50 -4.70
CA LEU A 201 -9.18 4.79 -5.79
C LEU A 201 -7.66 4.68 -5.59
N VAL A 202 -7.02 5.74 -5.10
CA VAL A 202 -5.58 5.72 -4.77
C VAL A 202 -5.29 4.72 -3.64
N LEU A 203 -6.12 4.67 -2.60
CA LEU A 203 -6.00 3.69 -1.51
C LEU A 203 -6.17 2.25 -2.04
N LEU A 204 -7.21 2.00 -2.85
CA LEU A 204 -7.44 0.70 -3.47
C LEU A 204 -6.26 0.29 -4.37
N TYR A 205 -5.72 1.23 -5.15
CA TYR A 205 -4.55 0.99 -5.99
C TYR A 205 -3.31 0.68 -5.14
N GLY A 206 -3.09 1.38 -4.03
CA GLY A 206 -2.02 1.09 -3.08
C GLY A 206 -2.10 -0.32 -2.49
N VAL A 207 -3.30 -0.75 -2.08
CA VAL A 207 -3.56 -2.13 -1.61
C VAL A 207 -3.34 -3.14 -2.74
N TYR A 208 -3.80 -2.84 -3.95
CA TYR A 208 -3.57 -3.68 -5.13
C TYR A 208 -2.08 -3.89 -5.40
N VAL A 209 -1.27 -2.83 -5.41
CA VAL A 209 0.18 -2.92 -5.63
C VAL A 209 0.88 -3.67 -4.50
N TYR A 210 0.50 -3.40 -3.23
CA TYR A 210 1.06 -4.10 -2.07
C TYR A 210 0.80 -5.61 -2.11
N THR A 211 -0.46 -6.00 -2.38
CA THR A 211 -0.85 -7.41 -2.49
C THR A 211 -0.20 -8.10 -3.68
N LYS A 212 -0.07 -7.39 -4.82
CA LYS A 212 0.63 -7.90 -6.01
C LYS A 212 2.10 -8.20 -5.71
N LYS A 213 2.84 -7.25 -5.13
CA LYS A 213 4.25 -7.46 -4.73
C LYS A 213 4.43 -8.66 -3.81
N LYS A 214 3.52 -8.84 -2.84
CA LYS A 214 3.58 -9.98 -1.91
C LYS A 214 3.33 -11.31 -2.63
N LYS A 215 2.39 -11.37 -3.58
CA LYS A 215 2.14 -12.57 -4.40
C LYS A 215 3.34 -12.91 -5.29
N ASP A 216 3.91 -11.91 -5.95
CA ASP A 216 5.05 -12.09 -6.85
C ASP A 216 6.28 -12.64 -6.10
N ALA A 217 6.57 -12.12 -4.91
CA ALA A 217 7.66 -12.62 -4.06
C ALA A 217 7.45 -14.08 -3.59
N VAL A 218 6.20 -14.52 -3.41
CA VAL A 218 5.90 -15.92 -3.07
C VAL A 218 6.14 -16.82 -4.28
N ILE A 219 5.71 -16.39 -5.47
CA ILE A 219 5.91 -17.14 -6.72
C ILE A 219 7.40 -17.28 -7.03
N GLU A 220 8.19 -16.22 -6.87
CA GLU A 220 9.63 -16.24 -7.09
C GLU A 220 10.35 -17.20 -6.13
N ARG A 221 9.97 -17.21 -4.85
CA ARG A 221 10.48 -18.18 -3.87
C ARG A 221 10.12 -19.62 -4.22
N GLN A 222 8.93 -19.87 -4.76
CA GLN A 222 8.53 -21.21 -5.19
C GLN A 222 9.35 -21.67 -6.39
N ARG A 223 9.59 -20.79 -7.37
CA ARG A 223 10.43 -21.09 -8.54
C ARG A 223 11.87 -21.40 -8.14
N ALA A 224 12.48 -20.55 -7.30
CA ALA A 224 13.85 -20.77 -6.82
C ALA A 224 14.00 -22.09 -6.03
N ARG A 225 12.99 -22.47 -5.23
CA ARG A 225 12.99 -23.76 -4.54
C ARG A 225 12.90 -24.93 -5.51
N HIS A 226 12.03 -24.83 -6.50
CA HIS A 226 11.86 -25.90 -7.48
C HIS A 226 13.11 -26.07 -8.35
N GLU A 227 13.76 -24.96 -8.74
CA GLU A 227 15.03 -24.98 -9.47
C GLU A 227 16.16 -25.60 -8.65
N ALA A 228 16.28 -25.25 -7.36
CA ALA A 228 17.25 -25.88 -6.46
C ALA A 228 16.98 -27.38 -6.26
N GLU A 229 15.72 -27.81 -6.25
CA GLU A 229 15.34 -29.22 -6.15
C GLU A 229 15.72 -29.98 -7.43
N ILE A 230 15.47 -29.40 -8.60
CA ILE A 230 15.89 -29.96 -9.89
C ILE A 230 17.42 -30.08 -9.95
N GLU A 231 18.16 -29.03 -9.55
CA GLU A 231 19.63 -29.07 -9.53
C GLU A 231 20.16 -30.17 -8.59
N GLN A 232 19.53 -30.37 -7.44
CA GLN A 232 19.88 -31.48 -6.53
C GLN A 232 19.59 -32.84 -7.15
N GLN A 233 18.45 -32.99 -7.84
CA GLN A 233 18.10 -34.23 -8.54
C GLN A 233 19.09 -34.51 -9.68
N GLU A 234 19.44 -33.51 -10.49
CA GLU A 234 20.41 -33.64 -11.58
C GLU A 234 21.79 -34.03 -11.07
N LYS A 235 22.28 -33.42 -9.98
CA LYS A 235 23.54 -33.80 -9.34
C LYS A 235 23.51 -35.27 -8.89
N LYS A 236 22.40 -35.71 -8.31
CA LYS A 236 22.25 -37.11 -7.87
C LYS A 236 22.19 -38.08 -9.04
N ILE A 237 21.53 -37.72 -10.14
CA ILE A 237 21.50 -38.51 -11.37
C ILE A 237 22.92 -38.62 -11.94
N MET A 238 23.65 -37.50 -12.04
CA MET A 238 25.02 -37.48 -12.54
C MET A 238 25.97 -38.32 -11.68
N GLU A 239 25.81 -38.30 -10.35
CA GLU A 239 26.59 -39.13 -9.43
C GLU A 239 26.30 -40.62 -9.63
N LEU A 240 25.02 -40.99 -9.78
CA LEU A 240 24.62 -42.37 -10.07
C LEU A 240 25.11 -42.85 -11.46
N GLU A 241 25.03 -42.00 -12.48
CA GLU A 241 25.56 -42.30 -13.82
C GLU A 241 27.07 -42.51 -13.79
N LYS A 242 27.79 -41.68 -13.03
CA LYS A 242 29.23 -41.84 -12.84
C LYS A 242 29.55 -43.17 -12.15
N GLU A 243 28.83 -43.52 -11.09
CA GLU A 243 29.03 -44.79 -10.39
C GLU A 243 28.75 -45.99 -11.30
N GLN A 244 27.68 -45.94 -12.10
CA GLN A 244 27.38 -46.96 -13.10
C GLN A 244 28.48 -47.07 -14.15
N LEU A 245 28.97 -45.94 -14.67
CA LEU A 245 30.03 -45.93 -15.69
C LEU A 245 31.34 -46.50 -15.13
N GLU A 246 31.70 -46.19 -13.89
CA GLU A 246 32.88 -46.76 -13.22
C GLU A 246 32.73 -48.27 -13.00
N ALA A 247 31.54 -48.73 -12.61
CA ALA A 247 31.25 -50.16 -12.47
C ALA A 247 31.35 -50.90 -13.82
N ASP A 248 30.81 -50.33 -14.89
CA ASP A 248 30.88 -50.88 -16.25
C ASP A 248 32.34 -50.92 -16.76
N LEU A 249 33.13 -49.87 -16.52
CA LEU A 249 34.55 -49.86 -16.87
C LEU A 249 35.32 -50.96 -16.13
N ARG A 250 35.07 -51.13 -14.83
CA ARG A 250 35.68 -52.21 -14.03
C ARG A 250 35.27 -53.59 -14.54
N PHE A 251 34.00 -53.77 -14.89
CA PHE A 251 33.50 -55.03 -15.45
C PHE A 251 34.17 -55.37 -16.78
N LYS A 252 34.20 -54.41 -17.73
CA LYS A 252 34.86 -54.59 -19.03
C LYS A 252 36.36 -54.82 -18.89
N SER A 253 37.03 -54.12 -17.97
CA SER A 253 38.44 -54.34 -17.65
C SER A 253 38.72 -55.78 -17.19
N LYS A 254 37.85 -56.32 -16.32
CA LYS A 254 37.93 -57.71 -15.84
C LYS A 254 37.70 -58.71 -16.98
N GLU A 255 36.72 -58.48 -17.83
CA GLU A 255 36.41 -59.34 -18.97
C GLU A 255 37.57 -59.40 -19.98
N LEU A 256 38.11 -58.24 -20.38
CA LEU A 256 39.28 -58.13 -21.25
C LEU A 256 40.49 -58.85 -20.67
N SER A 257 40.74 -58.66 -19.37
CA SER A 257 41.82 -59.35 -18.67
C SER A 257 41.62 -60.86 -18.71
N GLY A 258 40.39 -61.35 -18.52
CA GLY A 258 40.05 -62.77 -18.65
C GLY A 258 40.40 -63.35 -20.03
N VAL A 259 40.04 -62.65 -21.11
CA VAL A 259 40.36 -63.07 -22.49
C VAL A 259 41.87 -63.14 -22.72
N VAL A 260 42.59 -62.13 -22.25
CA VAL A 260 44.05 -62.08 -22.33
C VAL A 260 44.68 -63.24 -21.55
N MET A 261 44.14 -63.56 -20.37
CA MET A 261 44.59 -64.70 -19.56
C MET A 261 44.31 -66.05 -20.23
N THR A 262 43.17 -66.22 -20.90
CA THR A 262 42.90 -67.45 -21.67
C THR A 262 43.86 -67.61 -22.85
N ASN A 263 44.24 -66.52 -23.52
CA ASN A 263 45.22 -66.59 -24.61
C ASN A 263 46.62 -66.99 -24.09
N ILE A 264 47.02 -66.51 -22.91
CA ILE A 264 48.25 -66.97 -22.27
C ILE A 264 48.18 -68.46 -21.95
N ALA A 265 47.10 -68.93 -21.33
CA ALA A 265 46.93 -70.34 -21.00
C ALA A 265 46.96 -71.24 -22.26
N HIS A 266 46.35 -70.79 -23.36
CA HIS A 266 46.42 -71.47 -24.66
C HIS A 266 47.87 -71.56 -25.16
N GLN A 267 48.64 -70.48 -25.04
CA GLN A 267 50.03 -70.45 -25.46
C GLN A 267 50.91 -71.39 -24.59
N GLU A 268 50.68 -71.43 -23.28
CA GLU A 268 51.37 -72.36 -22.38
C GLU A 268 51.02 -73.82 -22.67
N PHE A 269 49.76 -74.11 -22.99
CA PHE A 269 49.35 -75.45 -23.43
C PHE A 269 50.09 -75.88 -24.70
N LEU A 270 50.19 -75.00 -25.71
CA LEU A 270 50.95 -75.26 -26.93
C LEU A 270 52.45 -75.49 -26.65
N ASN A 271 53.04 -74.75 -25.71
CA ASN A 271 54.41 -74.96 -25.24
C ASN A 271 54.57 -76.35 -24.60
N SER A 272 53.68 -76.74 -23.68
CA SER A 272 53.74 -78.06 -23.04
C SER A 272 53.56 -79.21 -24.04
N LEU A 273 52.66 -79.06 -25.02
CA LEU A 273 52.45 -80.02 -26.09
C LEU A 273 53.69 -80.15 -26.98
N LYS A 274 54.37 -79.04 -27.26
CA LYS A 274 55.63 -79.02 -28.00
C LYS A 274 56.74 -79.78 -27.26
N GLU A 275 56.89 -79.54 -25.95
CA GLU A 275 57.87 -80.24 -25.12
C GLU A 275 57.62 -81.75 -25.07
N GLU A 276 56.37 -82.17 -24.89
CA GLU A 276 56.01 -83.60 -24.85
C GLU A 276 56.23 -84.29 -26.21
N LEU A 277 55.90 -83.62 -27.32
CA LEU A 277 56.21 -84.11 -28.67
C LEU A 277 57.72 -84.20 -28.93
N GLN A 278 58.51 -83.26 -28.40
CA GLN A 278 59.97 -83.32 -28.47
C GLN A 278 60.55 -84.48 -27.66
N GLN A 279 60.01 -84.75 -26.46
CA GLN A 279 60.40 -85.91 -25.65
C GLN A 279 60.05 -87.23 -26.35
N GLN A 280 58.88 -87.34 -26.97
CA GLN A 280 58.52 -88.54 -27.74
C GLN A 280 59.38 -88.73 -29.00
N LYS A 281 59.83 -87.63 -29.63
CA LYS A 281 60.81 -87.67 -30.72
C LYS A 281 62.17 -88.23 -30.27
N LEU A 282 62.59 -87.95 -29.02
CA LEU A 282 63.83 -88.45 -28.41
C LEU A 282 63.71 -89.92 -27.95
N SER A 283 62.52 -90.35 -27.52
CA SER A 283 62.18 -91.72 -27.10
C SER A 283 62.16 -92.75 -28.26
N GLY A 284 61.99 -92.29 -29.51
CA GLY A 284 62.11 -93.14 -30.71
C GLY A 284 60.88 -93.99 -31.06
N GLN A 285 59.75 -93.82 -30.36
CA GLN A 285 58.54 -94.64 -30.52
C GLN A 285 57.69 -94.34 -31.77
N TYR A 286 57.94 -93.26 -32.52
CA TYR A 286 57.06 -92.81 -33.62
C TYR A 286 57.82 -92.31 -34.88
N THR A 287 57.15 -92.34 -36.04
CA THR A 287 57.69 -91.91 -37.34
C THR A 287 58.04 -90.42 -37.35
N ARG A 288 59.34 -90.10 -37.42
CA ARG A 288 59.89 -88.72 -37.37
C ARG A 288 59.16 -87.70 -38.25
N LYS A 289 58.73 -88.10 -39.46
CA LYS A 289 58.08 -87.22 -40.45
C LYS A 289 56.70 -86.68 -40.02
N ASN A 290 55.93 -87.45 -39.25
CA ASN A 290 54.61 -87.02 -38.76
C ASN A 290 54.74 -86.10 -37.52
N LEU A 291 55.70 -86.40 -36.66
CA LEU A 291 56.08 -85.55 -35.52
C LEU A 291 56.61 -84.18 -35.97
N ASP A 292 57.44 -84.14 -37.02
CA ASP A 292 57.95 -82.88 -37.56
C ASP A 292 56.85 -82.00 -38.18
N LYS A 293 55.82 -82.60 -38.78
CA LYS A 293 54.65 -81.88 -39.30
C LYS A 293 53.80 -81.28 -38.18
N LEU A 294 53.56 -82.02 -37.09
CA LEU A 294 52.84 -81.53 -35.91
C LEU A 294 53.61 -80.42 -35.20
N LEU A 295 54.92 -80.59 -35.01
CA LEU A 295 55.79 -79.56 -34.45
C LEU A 295 55.82 -78.30 -35.33
N SER A 296 55.78 -78.44 -36.65
CA SER A 296 55.69 -77.30 -37.58
C SER A 296 54.35 -76.56 -37.45
N MET A 297 53.23 -77.27 -37.38
CA MET A 297 51.90 -76.66 -37.19
C MET A 297 51.76 -75.94 -35.84
N ILE A 298 52.36 -76.50 -34.78
CA ILE A 298 52.42 -75.86 -33.47
C ILE A 298 53.29 -74.60 -33.53
N ASN A 299 54.51 -74.69 -34.09
CA ASN A 299 55.39 -73.53 -34.23
C ASN A 299 54.81 -72.41 -35.11
N GLN A 300 53.94 -72.73 -36.07
CA GLN A 300 53.25 -71.73 -36.91
C GLN A 300 52.12 -71.00 -36.18
N ASN A 301 51.48 -71.62 -35.18
CA ASN A 301 50.40 -71.02 -34.39
C ASN A 301 50.89 -70.54 -33.01
N MET A 302 52.16 -70.76 -32.69
CA MET A 302 52.80 -70.23 -31.49
C MET A 302 53.36 -68.84 -31.77
N VAL A 303 52.91 -67.88 -30.97
CA VAL A 303 53.60 -66.59 -30.83
C VAL A 303 54.81 -66.80 -29.90
N SER A 304 55.91 -66.06 -30.11
CA SER A 304 57.04 -66.13 -29.18
C SER A 304 56.62 -65.69 -27.77
N ASP A 305 57.20 -66.28 -26.72
CA ASP A 305 56.86 -65.93 -25.33
C ASP A 305 57.14 -64.45 -25.01
N GLU A 306 58.07 -63.81 -25.73
CA GLU A 306 58.37 -62.38 -25.63
C GLU A 306 57.29 -61.52 -26.30
N GLU A 307 56.82 -61.90 -27.49
CA GLU A 307 55.80 -61.16 -28.23
C GLU A 307 54.42 -61.30 -27.58
N ASN A 308 54.08 -62.47 -27.05
CA ASN A 308 52.87 -62.67 -26.24
C ASN A 308 52.90 -61.81 -24.97
N TRP A 309 54.06 -61.72 -24.32
CA TRP A 309 54.25 -60.89 -23.14
C TRP A 309 54.19 -59.39 -23.44
N ASN A 310 54.76 -58.94 -24.55
CA ASN A 310 54.70 -57.54 -24.96
C ASN A 310 53.28 -57.12 -25.32
N MET A 311 52.51 -57.98 -26.00
CA MET A 311 51.09 -57.76 -26.27
C MET A 311 50.27 -57.71 -24.98
N PHE A 312 50.52 -58.65 -24.05
CA PHE A 312 49.92 -58.63 -22.72
C PHE A 312 50.22 -57.31 -22.01
N GLN A 313 51.49 -56.92 -21.92
CA GLN A 313 51.94 -55.75 -21.18
C GLN A 313 51.30 -54.47 -21.74
N SER A 314 51.28 -54.31 -23.07
CA SER A 314 50.68 -53.16 -23.75
C SER A 314 49.16 -53.07 -23.52
N ASN A 315 48.45 -54.20 -23.65
CA ASN A 315 47.01 -54.23 -23.44
C ASN A 315 46.64 -54.01 -21.97
N PHE A 316 47.43 -54.58 -21.05
CA PHE A 316 47.24 -54.42 -19.62
C PHE A 316 47.53 -52.98 -19.16
N ASP A 317 48.60 -52.34 -19.65
CA ASP A 317 48.91 -50.94 -19.33
C ASP A 317 47.85 -49.95 -19.83
N ARG A 318 47.24 -50.24 -20.98
CA ARG A 318 46.10 -49.45 -21.51
C ARG A 318 44.87 -49.54 -20.61
N ILE A 319 44.64 -50.70 -19.98
CA ILE A 319 43.48 -50.96 -19.13
C ILE A 319 43.73 -50.52 -17.68
N HIS A 320 44.97 -50.61 -17.20
CA HIS A 320 45.37 -50.34 -15.83
C HIS A 320 46.36 -49.18 -15.72
N GLU A 321 45.98 -47.98 -16.20
CA GLU A 321 46.66 -46.69 -15.94
C GLU A 321 48.21 -46.70 -15.99
N ASN A 322 48.83 -47.40 -16.95
CA ASN A 322 50.29 -47.56 -17.05
C ASN A 322 50.96 -48.25 -15.84
N PHE A 323 50.26 -49.21 -15.23
CA PHE A 323 50.70 -50.00 -14.08
C PHE A 323 52.14 -50.49 -14.19
N PHE A 324 52.55 -51.10 -15.32
CA PHE A 324 53.90 -51.61 -15.48
C PHE A 324 54.95 -50.51 -15.59
N ARG A 325 54.60 -49.38 -16.20
CA ARG A 325 55.50 -48.22 -16.25
C ARG A 325 55.77 -47.70 -14.84
N ASN A 326 54.72 -47.48 -14.06
CA ASN A 326 54.83 -46.95 -12.70
C ASN A 326 55.53 -47.96 -11.76
N LEU A 327 55.32 -49.26 -11.99
CA LEU A 327 55.95 -50.33 -11.24
C LEU A 327 57.45 -50.43 -11.55
N LYS A 328 57.86 -50.29 -12.83
CA LYS A 328 59.28 -50.26 -13.23
C LYS A 328 60.00 -48.98 -12.78
N GLU A 329 59.30 -47.84 -12.75
CA GLU A 329 59.86 -46.58 -12.23
C GLU A 329 60.19 -46.68 -10.73
N LYS A 330 59.28 -47.25 -9.92
CA LYS A 330 59.49 -47.40 -8.47
C LYS A 330 60.35 -48.61 -8.09
N PHE A 331 60.30 -49.69 -8.87
CA PHE A 331 61.00 -50.94 -8.59
C PHE A 331 61.72 -51.47 -9.85
N PRO A 332 62.88 -50.88 -10.20
CA PRO A 332 63.59 -51.23 -11.43
C PRO A 332 64.17 -52.66 -11.44
N ASP A 333 64.35 -53.28 -10.27
CA ASP A 333 64.94 -54.63 -10.10
C ASP A 333 63.95 -55.79 -10.32
N LEU A 334 62.73 -55.49 -10.75
CA LEU A 334 61.72 -56.50 -11.07
C LEU A 334 62.01 -57.15 -12.41
N THR A 335 62.07 -58.49 -12.39
CA THR A 335 62.23 -59.30 -13.61
C THR A 335 60.91 -59.39 -14.38
N SER A 336 60.95 -59.81 -15.64
CA SER A 336 59.73 -60.09 -16.43
C SER A 336 58.78 -61.09 -15.75
N GLY A 337 59.33 -62.11 -15.08
CA GLY A 337 58.54 -63.06 -14.28
C GLY A 337 57.90 -62.45 -13.04
N ASP A 338 58.56 -61.47 -12.40
CA ASP A 338 57.99 -60.73 -11.27
C ASP A 338 56.85 -59.81 -11.74
N LEU A 339 57.01 -59.16 -12.90
CA LEU A 339 55.97 -58.32 -13.51
C LEU A 339 54.73 -59.15 -13.89
N ARG A 340 54.92 -60.35 -14.46
CA ARG A 340 53.84 -61.33 -14.69
C ARG A 340 53.08 -61.59 -13.41
N LEU A 341 53.78 -61.94 -12.33
CA LEU A 341 53.17 -62.20 -11.04
C LEU A 341 52.39 -60.98 -10.50
N CYS A 342 52.96 -59.77 -10.59
CA CYS A 342 52.29 -58.53 -10.18
C CYS A 342 50.96 -58.30 -10.92
N ALA A 343 50.93 -58.57 -12.22
CA ALA A 343 49.72 -58.43 -13.04
C ALA A 343 48.63 -59.42 -12.60
N LEU A 344 48.99 -60.68 -12.38
CA LEU A 344 48.06 -61.71 -11.91
C LEU A 344 47.51 -61.41 -10.52
N LEU A 345 48.34 -60.82 -9.64
CA LEU A 345 47.93 -60.33 -8.33
C LEU A 345 47.02 -59.11 -8.43
N ARG A 346 47.30 -58.17 -9.35
CA ARG A 346 46.47 -56.99 -9.63
C ARG A 346 45.07 -57.36 -10.11
N LEU A 347 44.96 -58.46 -10.87
CA LEU A 347 43.71 -59.07 -11.32
C LEU A 347 42.98 -59.87 -10.24
N ASN A 348 43.55 -59.94 -9.02
CA ASN A 348 43.01 -60.68 -7.88
C ASN A 348 42.75 -62.17 -8.18
N LEU A 349 43.64 -62.81 -8.94
CA LEU A 349 43.51 -64.23 -9.26
C LEU A 349 43.89 -65.11 -8.06
N PRO A 350 43.19 -66.24 -7.86
CA PRO A 350 43.52 -67.18 -6.79
C PRO A 350 44.87 -67.86 -7.06
N THR A 351 45.64 -68.15 -6.00
CA THR A 351 47.00 -68.73 -6.09
C THR A 351 47.06 -70.00 -6.95
N LYS A 352 45.99 -70.82 -6.94
CA LYS A 352 45.90 -72.03 -7.77
C LYS A 352 45.83 -71.74 -9.26
N GLU A 353 45.18 -70.65 -9.67
CA GLU A 353 45.12 -70.22 -11.07
C GLU A 353 46.43 -69.58 -11.49
N ILE A 354 47.02 -68.74 -10.62
CA ILE A 354 48.36 -68.17 -10.85
C ILE A 354 49.39 -69.27 -11.09
N ALA A 355 49.34 -70.36 -10.32
CA ALA A 355 50.24 -71.51 -10.48
C ALA A 355 50.13 -72.16 -11.87
N LYS A 356 48.89 -72.35 -12.36
CA LYS A 356 48.63 -72.89 -13.69
C LYS A 356 49.17 -71.96 -14.79
N LEU A 357 48.91 -70.66 -14.65
CA LEU A 357 49.23 -69.60 -15.62
C LEU A 357 50.69 -69.16 -15.64
N MET A 358 51.49 -69.63 -14.68
CA MET A 358 52.93 -69.41 -14.64
C MET A 358 53.70 -70.71 -14.88
N ASN A 359 53.00 -71.82 -15.16
CA ASN A 359 53.53 -73.16 -15.28
C ASN A 359 54.49 -73.57 -14.14
N ILE A 360 54.12 -73.24 -12.89
CA ILE A 360 54.89 -73.58 -11.68
C ILE A 360 53.97 -74.19 -10.61
N SER A 361 54.56 -74.93 -9.66
CA SER A 361 53.78 -75.45 -8.53
C SER A 361 53.19 -74.33 -7.67
N VAL A 362 52.10 -74.60 -6.94
CA VAL A 362 51.52 -73.66 -5.96
C VAL A 362 52.58 -73.17 -4.97
N ARG A 363 53.45 -74.08 -4.50
CA ARG A 363 54.61 -73.73 -3.65
C ARG A 363 55.60 -72.80 -4.35
N GLY A 364 55.78 -72.95 -5.66
CA GLY A 364 56.57 -72.06 -6.50
C GLY A 364 55.99 -70.64 -6.56
N VAL A 365 54.67 -70.51 -6.64
CA VAL A 365 53.99 -69.21 -6.55
C VAL A 365 54.20 -68.59 -5.18
N ASP A 366 54.08 -69.34 -4.09
CA ASP A 366 54.31 -68.82 -2.73
C ASP A 366 55.76 -68.33 -2.55
N ALA A 367 56.74 -69.08 -3.07
CA ALA A 367 58.13 -68.66 -3.09
C ALA A 367 58.35 -67.40 -3.96
N ALA A 368 57.67 -67.29 -5.10
CA ALA A 368 57.70 -66.11 -5.94
C ALA A 368 57.06 -64.88 -5.25
N ARG A 369 55.91 -65.05 -4.57
CA ARG A 369 55.27 -64.01 -3.75
C ARG A 369 56.18 -63.55 -2.62
N TYR A 370 56.87 -64.47 -1.95
CA TYR A 370 57.83 -64.14 -0.90
C TYR A 370 59.02 -63.34 -1.44
N ARG A 371 59.60 -63.75 -2.57
CA ARG A 371 60.69 -63.00 -3.23
C ARG A 371 60.23 -61.61 -3.68
N LEU A 372 59.06 -61.54 -4.30
CA LEU A 372 58.44 -60.29 -4.73
C LEU A 372 58.21 -59.36 -3.54
N ARG A 373 57.69 -59.88 -2.42
CA ARG A 373 57.51 -59.11 -1.18
C ARG A 373 58.81 -58.49 -0.67
N LYS A 374 59.90 -59.24 -0.68
CA LYS A 374 61.25 -58.74 -0.31
C LYS A 374 61.72 -57.64 -1.26
N LYS A 375 61.54 -57.82 -2.58
CA LYS A 375 61.90 -56.82 -3.59
C LYS A 375 61.10 -55.52 -3.46
N LEU A 376 59.85 -55.60 -3.00
CA LEU A 376 58.97 -54.46 -2.78
C LEU A 376 59.10 -53.82 -1.39
N GLY A 377 59.92 -54.40 -0.50
CA GLY A 377 60.11 -53.88 0.86
C GLY A 377 58.85 -53.95 1.75
N LEU A 378 57.92 -54.86 1.47
CA LEU A 378 56.64 -54.90 2.17
C LEU A 378 56.73 -55.65 3.51
N PRO A 379 56.11 -55.14 4.59
CA PRO A 379 56.06 -55.82 5.89
C PRO A 379 55.31 -57.16 5.80
N PRO A 380 55.58 -58.11 6.72
CA PRO A 380 54.97 -59.44 6.71
C PRO A 380 53.44 -59.39 6.88
N GLU A 381 52.94 -58.41 7.64
CA GLU A 381 51.50 -58.26 7.97
C GLU A 381 50.67 -57.59 6.88
N SER A 382 51.28 -57.02 5.84
CA SER A 382 50.51 -56.43 4.74
C SER A 382 49.90 -57.53 3.85
N SER A 383 48.97 -57.21 2.97
CA SER A 383 48.55 -58.11 1.90
C SER A 383 49.23 -57.67 0.61
N LEU A 384 50.05 -58.57 0.03
CA LEU A 384 50.71 -58.30 -1.26
C LEU A 384 49.67 -58.07 -2.37
N THR A 385 48.54 -58.77 -2.31
CA THR A 385 47.46 -58.63 -3.29
C THR A 385 46.80 -57.26 -3.16
N ASP A 386 46.47 -56.82 -1.94
CA ASP A 386 45.83 -55.52 -1.71
C ASP A 386 46.76 -54.36 -2.07
N PHE A 387 48.06 -54.50 -1.79
CA PHE A 387 49.06 -53.55 -2.24
C PHE A 387 49.07 -53.42 -3.76
N MET A 388 49.05 -54.54 -4.49
CA MET A 388 48.98 -54.51 -5.96
C MET A 388 47.68 -53.88 -6.44
N ILE A 389 46.54 -54.19 -5.82
CA ILE A 389 45.23 -53.62 -6.19
C ILE A 389 45.14 -52.11 -5.92
N ALA A 390 45.81 -51.61 -4.89
CA ALA A 390 45.87 -50.19 -4.57
C ALA A 390 46.96 -49.43 -5.33
N PHE A 391 47.91 -50.13 -5.94
CA PHE A 391 49.04 -49.52 -6.62
C PHE A 391 48.57 -48.75 -7.87
N LYS A 392 48.95 -47.47 -7.89
CA LYS A 392 48.78 -46.55 -9.02
C LYS A 392 50.11 -46.38 -9.73
#